data_AF-A0A2V8E5B0-F1
#
_entry.id   AF-A0A2V8E5B0-F1
#
_cell.length_a   1.000
_cell.length_b   1.000
_cell.length_c   1.000
_cell.angle_alpha   90.00
_cell.angle_beta   90.00
_cell.angle_gamma   90.00
#
_symmetry.space_group_name_H-M   'P 1'
#
loop_
_entity.id
_entity.type
_entity.pdbx_description
1 polymer ?
#
loop_
_entity_poly.entity_id
_entity_poly.type
_entity_poly.pdbx_seq_one_letter_code
_entity_poly.pdbx_strand_id
1 'polypeptide(L)'
;MAKRGDFDWEGGMSAKRTLYASVVATSVAAFLAAWPSQVGAQQMRVGPTDIGGVVTSAKGPEAGVWVIAETTGLGTSRYAKIVVTDDQGRYLLPSLPSGAQYSVWVRGFGLVDSPRIHAKPGATLNLTATVAPTAHAAAQYYSGSYWWSMLKIPGKSMFPITGPRGNRVPTPLRSQADWMDAIKQNGCGNCHQAGGPTMRSIDYAALGVSDKETEAAWAARLRQGQAGGAMISGINDLMTNDGGLLARLADWTDRIAAGELPKQKPDRPQGIERNIVVTLWDWSRPTAYLHDLTGTDKRKPTVNGWGALYGAMELSTDWVPILDPVLHMATETKMPVKVASTPRSSTVNVAPAPWRYWGDRAIWDTQVNAHTDMMDGEGRVWWAATNRPQWEQPAFCKAGSDHPSAKAFPLERASGPATNTTNFVQNARGVTMYDPKTKQWAFVDTCFGTHHLNFGYDADNTLYLANNGGPQVGWVNTRVFLETGDSAKAQGWTAFVVDTNGNGKRDAYVEPNAEVDPTKDKRLNLGFYGISINPVDGTIWGSNTSG
;
A
#
# COMPACT_ATOMS: atom_id res chain seq x y z
N MET A 1 -39.23 -52.95 -85.37
CA MET A 1 -38.41 -53.45 -86.50
C MET A 1 -37.19 -54.16 -85.92
N ALA A 2 -36.74 -55.20 -86.59
CA ALA A 2 -36.01 -56.32 -86.03
C ALA A 2 -34.53 -56.06 -85.65
N LYS A 3 -34.03 -57.04 -84.90
CA LYS A 3 -32.64 -57.54 -84.75
C LYS A 3 -31.80 -57.07 -83.55
N ARG A 4 -31.82 -57.96 -82.55
CA ARG A 4 -30.67 -58.40 -81.74
C ARG A 4 -29.57 -59.03 -82.61
N GLY A 5 -28.36 -59.02 -82.04
CA GLY A 5 -27.30 -60.03 -82.20
C GLY A 5 -25.94 -59.38 -82.48
N ASP A 6 -24.80 -59.79 -81.94
CA ASP A 6 -24.34 -60.86 -81.01
C ASP A 6 -22.81 -60.56 -80.85
N PHE A 7 -22.13 -60.54 -79.69
CA PHE A 7 -21.55 -61.61 -78.82
C PHE A 7 -20.06 -61.31 -78.50
N ASP A 8 -19.72 -61.31 -77.20
CA ASP A 8 -18.57 -61.88 -76.44
C ASP A 8 -17.08 -61.68 -76.87
N TRP A 9 -16.06 -61.57 -76.00
CA TRP A 9 -15.77 -62.31 -74.74
C TRP A 9 -14.74 -61.60 -73.81
N GLU A 10 -14.94 -61.82 -72.49
CA GLU A 10 -14.14 -61.72 -71.24
C GLU A 10 -12.83 -60.92 -71.04
N GLY A 11 -12.71 -60.35 -69.83
CA GLY A 11 -11.45 -60.05 -69.13
C GLY A 11 -11.66 -59.49 -67.72
N GLY A 12 -11.48 -60.35 -66.70
CA GLY A 12 -11.97 -60.15 -65.32
C GLY A 12 -11.38 -58.99 -64.50
N MET A 13 -12.23 -58.43 -63.64
CA MET A 13 -11.82 -57.54 -62.56
C MET A 13 -11.08 -58.32 -61.48
N SER A 14 -9.78 -58.09 -61.40
CA SER A 14 -8.87 -58.66 -60.41
C SER A 14 -9.26 -58.27 -58.98
N ALA A 15 -9.41 -59.30 -58.14
CA ALA A 15 -9.62 -59.29 -56.69
C ALA A 15 -8.51 -58.60 -55.85
N LYS A 16 -7.72 -57.71 -56.44
CA LYS A 16 -6.61 -57.04 -55.76
C LYS A 16 -6.97 -55.68 -55.17
N ARG A 17 -8.05 -55.01 -55.59
CA ARG A 17 -8.37 -53.66 -55.07
C ARG A 17 -9.13 -53.64 -53.73
N THR A 18 -9.87 -54.69 -53.40
CA THR A 18 -10.65 -54.74 -52.16
C THR A 18 -9.81 -55.16 -50.94
N LEU A 19 -8.70 -55.86 -51.14
CA LEU A 19 -7.83 -56.30 -50.03
C LEU A 19 -6.95 -55.16 -49.47
N TYR A 20 -6.54 -54.18 -50.29
CA TYR A 20 -5.71 -53.07 -49.83
C TYR A 20 -6.48 -52.02 -49.02
N ALA A 21 -7.79 -51.85 -49.25
CA ALA A 21 -8.61 -50.94 -48.46
C ALA A 21 -8.85 -51.48 -47.02
N SER A 22 -9.01 -52.79 -46.87
CA SER A 22 -9.21 -53.42 -45.56
C SER A 22 -7.93 -53.44 -44.72
N VAL A 23 -6.77 -53.73 -45.32
CA VAL A 23 -5.50 -53.78 -44.59
C VAL A 23 -5.02 -52.38 -44.15
N VAL A 24 -5.30 -51.33 -44.92
CA VAL A 24 -4.98 -49.94 -44.54
C VAL A 24 -5.92 -49.43 -43.43
N ALA A 25 -7.21 -49.79 -43.47
CA ALA A 25 -8.16 -49.39 -42.42
C ALA A 25 -7.87 -50.07 -41.07
N THR A 26 -7.47 -51.35 -41.07
CA THR A 26 -7.11 -52.06 -39.82
C THR A 26 -5.76 -51.63 -39.27
N SER A 27 -4.80 -51.23 -40.11
CA SER A 27 -3.50 -50.71 -39.65
C SER A 27 -3.57 -49.28 -39.12
N VAL A 28 -4.45 -48.42 -39.65
CA VAL A 28 -4.71 -47.09 -39.06
C VAL A 28 -5.50 -47.20 -37.74
N ALA A 29 -6.44 -48.14 -37.63
CA ALA A 29 -7.15 -48.39 -36.37
C ALA A 29 -6.26 -49.02 -35.28
N ALA A 30 -5.30 -49.88 -35.67
CA ALA A 30 -4.33 -50.46 -34.73
C ALA A 30 -3.22 -49.46 -34.32
N PHE A 31 -2.83 -48.52 -35.20
CA PHE A 31 -1.89 -47.44 -34.84
C PHE A 31 -2.52 -46.35 -33.96
N LEU A 32 -3.84 -46.16 -34.00
CA LEU A 32 -4.56 -45.22 -33.12
C LEU A 32 -4.93 -45.81 -31.75
N ALA A 33 -4.89 -47.15 -31.58
CA ALA A 33 -5.14 -47.83 -30.31
C ALA A 33 -3.86 -48.14 -29.51
N ALA A 34 -2.67 -47.92 -30.10
CA ALA A 34 -1.37 -48.22 -29.49
C ALA A 34 -0.51 -46.97 -29.25
N TRP A 35 -1.11 -45.77 -29.25
CA TRP A 35 -0.55 -44.66 -28.50
C TRP A 35 -1.15 -44.73 -27.10
N PRO A 36 -0.40 -45.13 -26.07
CA PRO A 36 -0.74 -44.62 -24.77
C PRO A 36 -0.71 -43.11 -24.95
N SER A 37 -1.86 -42.46 -24.83
CA SER A 37 -1.92 -41.10 -24.32
C SER A 37 -1.43 -41.12 -22.86
N GLN A 38 -0.19 -41.58 -22.65
CA GLN A 38 0.73 -40.81 -21.88
C GLN A 38 0.82 -39.46 -22.60
N VAL A 39 -0.17 -38.61 -22.33
CA VAL A 39 0.15 -37.22 -22.00
C VAL A 39 1.14 -37.36 -20.86
N GLY A 40 2.41 -37.60 -21.21
CA GLY A 40 3.51 -37.46 -20.30
C GLY A 40 3.40 -36.01 -19.92
N ALA A 41 2.84 -35.76 -18.73
CA ALA A 41 3.15 -34.56 -18.00
C ALA A 41 4.66 -34.43 -18.17
N GLN A 42 5.10 -33.48 -18.99
CA GLN A 42 6.51 -33.15 -19.08
C GLN A 42 6.89 -32.89 -17.64
N GLN A 43 7.58 -33.85 -17.04
CA GLN A 43 7.57 -34.03 -15.59
C GLN A 43 8.17 -32.75 -15.06
N MET A 44 7.33 -31.92 -14.42
CA MET A 44 7.75 -30.61 -13.99
C MET A 44 8.98 -30.81 -13.12
N ARG A 45 10.09 -30.19 -13.50
CA ARG A 45 11.33 -30.33 -12.75
C ARG A 45 11.17 -29.55 -11.45
N VAL A 46 10.82 -30.26 -10.37
CA VAL A 46 10.77 -29.71 -9.03
C VAL A 46 12.20 -29.71 -8.47
N GLY A 47 12.75 -28.52 -8.23
CA GLY A 47 14.04 -28.37 -7.58
C GLY A 47 13.99 -28.71 -6.08
N PRO A 48 15.15 -28.90 -5.44
CA PRO A 48 15.23 -29.25 -4.01
C PRO A 48 14.67 -28.14 -3.09
N THR A 49 14.57 -26.91 -3.58
CA THR A 49 14.00 -25.76 -2.87
C THR A 49 12.56 -25.46 -3.25
N ASP A 50 11.93 -26.27 -4.10
CA ASP A 50 10.66 -25.93 -4.71
C ASP A 50 9.55 -26.88 -4.25
N ILE A 51 8.29 -26.45 -4.39
CA ILE A 51 7.15 -27.37 -4.33
C ILE A 51 6.40 -27.21 -5.64
N GLY A 52 6.15 -28.30 -6.35
CA GLY A 52 5.47 -28.23 -7.65
C GLY A 52 4.50 -29.37 -7.86
N GLY A 53 3.58 -29.19 -8.81
CA GLY A 53 2.61 -30.22 -9.16
C GLY A 53 1.46 -29.67 -9.98
N VAL A 54 0.32 -30.36 -9.93
CA VAL A 54 -0.88 -30.02 -10.70
C VAL A 54 -2.06 -29.82 -9.76
N VAL A 55 -2.85 -28.79 -10.04
CA VAL A 55 -4.14 -28.54 -9.40
C VAL A 55 -5.27 -29.02 -10.31
N THR A 56 -6.15 -29.85 -9.75
CA THR A 56 -7.37 -30.32 -10.43
C THR A 56 -8.60 -30.13 -9.57
N SER A 57 -9.77 -30.13 -10.19
CA SER A 57 -11.08 -30.23 -9.52
C SER A 57 -11.94 -31.29 -10.20
N ALA A 58 -13.20 -31.40 -9.76
CA ALA A 58 -14.21 -32.21 -10.46
C ALA A 58 -14.42 -31.80 -11.94
N LYS A 59 -13.91 -30.64 -12.36
CA LYS A 59 -13.99 -30.13 -13.75
C LYS A 59 -12.71 -30.34 -14.57
N GLY A 60 -11.70 -31.00 -14.01
CA GLY A 60 -10.39 -31.18 -14.65
C GLY A 60 -9.34 -30.20 -14.10
N PRO A 61 -8.25 -29.93 -14.85
CA PRO A 61 -7.21 -29.00 -14.43
C PRO A 61 -7.75 -27.59 -14.16
N GLU A 62 -7.30 -26.96 -13.08
CA GLU A 62 -7.73 -25.62 -12.70
C GLU A 62 -6.69 -24.59 -13.12
N ALA A 63 -6.98 -23.86 -14.20
CA ALA A 63 -6.14 -22.77 -14.67
C ALA A 63 -6.41 -21.45 -13.91
N GLY A 64 -5.36 -20.65 -13.72
CA GLY A 64 -5.46 -19.32 -13.12
C GLY A 64 -5.88 -19.33 -11.64
N VAL A 65 -5.54 -20.38 -10.89
CA VAL A 65 -5.79 -20.44 -9.43
C VAL A 65 -4.49 -20.23 -8.66
N TRP A 66 -4.58 -19.64 -7.48
CA TRP A 66 -3.44 -19.40 -6.61
C TRP A 66 -3.12 -20.66 -5.81
N VAL A 67 -1.86 -21.07 -5.85
CA VAL A 67 -1.30 -22.04 -4.91
C VAL A 67 -0.47 -21.29 -3.89
N ILE A 68 -0.83 -21.45 -2.62
CA ILE A 68 -0.27 -20.72 -1.49
C ILE A 68 0.47 -21.71 -0.61
N ALA A 69 1.75 -21.46 -0.34
CA ALA A 69 2.52 -22.14 0.69
C ALA A 69 2.81 -21.17 1.83
N GLU A 70 2.36 -21.50 3.04
CA GLU A 70 2.50 -20.66 4.23
C GLU A 70 3.22 -21.40 5.35
N THR A 71 4.00 -20.66 6.13
CA THR A 71 4.63 -21.18 7.34
C THR A 71 4.76 -20.11 8.43
N THR A 72 4.81 -20.56 9.67
CA THR A 72 5.20 -19.77 10.85
C THR A 72 6.54 -20.25 11.43
N GLY A 73 7.25 -21.14 10.72
CA GLY A 73 8.51 -21.74 11.16
C GLY A 73 9.78 -20.97 10.77
N LEU A 74 9.67 -19.68 10.42
CA LEU A 74 10.78 -18.81 10.03
C LEU A 74 10.96 -17.68 11.06
N GLY A 75 11.91 -16.77 10.82
CA GLY A 75 12.17 -15.63 11.71
C GLY A 75 11.12 -14.51 11.65
N THR A 76 10.13 -14.61 10.77
CA THR A 76 8.95 -13.74 10.71
C THR A 76 7.74 -14.42 11.33
N SER A 77 6.78 -13.66 11.88
CA SER A 77 5.55 -14.22 12.47
C SER A 77 4.75 -15.04 11.46
N ARG A 78 4.82 -14.68 10.18
CA ARG A 78 4.22 -15.43 9.07
C ARG A 78 4.99 -15.19 7.79
N TYR A 79 5.14 -16.25 7.01
CA TYR A 79 5.66 -16.22 5.65
C TYR A 79 4.66 -16.91 4.73
N ALA A 80 4.42 -16.34 3.55
CA ALA A 80 3.72 -17.02 2.48
C ALA A 80 4.38 -16.80 1.12
N LYS A 81 4.36 -17.82 0.27
CA LYS A 81 4.67 -17.72 -1.15
C LYS A 81 3.46 -18.15 -1.97
N ILE A 82 3.14 -17.37 -3.00
CA ILE A 82 1.95 -17.55 -3.82
C ILE A 82 2.35 -17.55 -5.29
N VAL A 83 1.86 -18.53 -6.02
CA VAL A 83 2.01 -18.65 -7.48
C VAL A 83 0.67 -18.94 -8.13
N VAL A 84 0.60 -18.81 -9.45
CA VAL A 84 -0.62 -19.07 -10.21
C VAL A 84 -0.43 -20.27 -11.12
N THR A 85 -1.46 -21.10 -11.25
CA THR A 85 -1.44 -22.24 -12.16
C THR A 85 -1.56 -21.83 -13.63
N ASP A 86 -0.88 -22.58 -14.52
CA ASP A 86 -1.01 -22.43 -15.96
C ASP A 86 -2.30 -23.07 -16.54
N ASP A 87 -2.45 -23.09 -17.87
CA ASP A 87 -3.62 -23.67 -18.56
C ASP A 87 -3.83 -25.16 -18.27
N GLN A 88 -2.78 -25.86 -17.88
CA GLN A 88 -2.83 -27.28 -17.53
C GLN A 88 -2.92 -27.50 -16.01
N GLY A 89 -3.19 -26.44 -15.23
CA GLY A 89 -3.28 -26.51 -13.78
C GLY A 89 -1.93 -26.68 -13.08
N ARG A 90 -0.81 -26.56 -13.81
CA ARG A 90 0.53 -26.81 -13.27
C ARG A 90 1.02 -25.60 -12.48
N TYR A 91 1.69 -25.81 -11.36
CA TYR A 91 2.30 -24.76 -10.56
C TYR A 91 3.69 -25.15 -10.04
N LEU A 92 4.54 -24.16 -9.82
CA LEU A 92 5.82 -24.29 -9.13
C LEU A 92 5.95 -23.15 -8.13
N LEU A 93 6.07 -23.45 -6.84
CA LEU A 93 6.45 -22.53 -5.77
C LEU A 93 7.99 -22.53 -5.66
N PRO A 94 8.69 -21.52 -6.17
CA PRO A 94 10.14 -21.56 -6.27
C PRO A 94 10.83 -21.06 -5.00
N SER A 95 12.04 -21.57 -4.74
CA SER A 95 12.97 -21.01 -3.75
C SER A 95 12.32 -20.80 -2.37
N LEU A 96 11.65 -21.84 -1.88
CA LEU A 96 11.09 -21.87 -0.53
C LEU A 96 12.23 -22.09 0.49
N PRO A 97 12.25 -21.31 1.58
CA PRO A 97 13.23 -21.48 2.65
C PRO A 97 13.24 -22.90 3.21
N SER A 98 14.44 -23.48 3.33
CA SER A 98 14.64 -24.77 3.96
C SER A 98 14.41 -24.71 5.48
N GLY A 99 14.24 -25.86 6.11
CA GLY A 99 14.09 -25.95 7.57
C GLY A 99 12.68 -25.67 8.09
N ALA A 100 11.76 -25.22 7.23
CA ALA A 100 10.35 -25.05 7.54
C ALA A 100 9.47 -26.13 6.87
N GLN A 101 8.34 -26.42 7.51
CA GLN A 101 7.22 -27.11 6.88
C GLN A 101 6.20 -26.06 6.44
N TYR A 102 5.64 -26.26 5.24
CA TYR A 102 4.64 -25.37 4.66
C TYR A 102 3.27 -26.03 4.70
N SER A 103 2.26 -25.24 5.03
CA SER A 103 0.87 -25.55 4.74
C SER A 103 0.57 -25.08 3.32
N VAL A 104 0.18 -25.99 2.42
CA VAL A 104 -0.04 -25.70 1.00
C VAL A 104 -1.51 -25.91 0.65
N TRP A 105 -2.13 -24.93 -0.01
CA TRP A 105 -3.53 -25.01 -0.45
C TRP A 105 -3.79 -24.16 -1.70
N VAL A 106 -4.98 -24.34 -2.26
CA VAL A 106 -5.46 -23.65 -3.45
C VAL A 106 -6.54 -22.64 -3.07
N ARG A 107 -6.48 -21.47 -3.70
CA ARG A 107 -7.52 -20.44 -3.68
C ARG A 107 -7.78 -19.97 -5.12
N GLY A 108 -9.01 -19.59 -5.44
CA GLY A 108 -9.32 -19.05 -6.76
C GLY A 108 -10.71 -18.45 -6.84
N PHE A 109 -10.94 -17.53 -7.77
CA PHE A 109 -12.30 -17.05 -8.03
C PHE A 109 -13.18 -18.21 -8.54
N GLY A 110 -14.40 -18.31 -8.00
CA GLY A 110 -15.31 -19.44 -8.22
C GLY A 110 -15.03 -20.67 -7.35
N LEU A 111 -14.02 -20.61 -6.47
CA LEU A 111 -13.65 -21.67 -5.53
C LEU A 111 -13.81 -21.20 -4.08
N VAL A 112 -13.67 -22.14 -3.15
CA VAL A 112 -13.32 -21.86 -1.75
C VAL A 112 -11.94 -22.44 -1.47
N ASP A 113 -11.31 -22.05 -0.36
CA ASP A 113 -10.02 -22.62 0.04
C ASP A 113 -10.09 -24.16 0.05
N SER A 114 -9.10 -24.79 -0.59
CA SER A 114 -8.95 -26.24 -0.52
C SER A 114 -8.51 -26.69 0.88
N PRO A 115 -8.63 -27.99 1.20
CA PRO A 115 -7.90 -28.55 2.33
C PRO A 115 -6.41 -28.19 2.24
N ARG A 116 -5.82 -27.93 3.41
CA ARG A 116 -4.40 -27.62 3.56
C ARG A 116 -3.60 -28.91 3.68
N ILE A 117 -2.52 -29.02 2.90
CA ILE A 117 -1.64 -30.17 2.89
C ILE A 117 -0.24 -29.73 3.32
N HIS A 118 0.38 -30.47 4.24
CA HIS A 118 1.72 -30.16 4.68
C HIS A 118 2.77 -30.70 3.70
N ALA A 119 3.73 -29.87 3.32
CA ALA A 119 4.83 -30.25 2.45
C ALA A 119 6.12 -29.52 2.83
N LYS A 120 7.24 -30.06 2.35
CA LYS A 120 8.58 -29.48 2.49
C LYS A 120 9.14 -29.16 1.09
N PRO A 121 10.10 -28.25 0.96
CA PRO A 121 10.82 -28.04 -0.30
C PRO A 121 11.38 -29.36 -0.86
N GLY A 122 11.36 -29.50 -2.19
CA GLY A 122 11.65 -30.72 -2.93
C GLY A 122 10.43 -31.59 -3.26
N ALA A 123 9.24 -31.26 -2.75
CA ALA A 123 8.06 -32.11 -2.90
C ALA A 123 7.35 -31.92 -4.26
N THR A 124 7.03 -33.04 -4.91
CA THR A 124 5.97 -33.08 -5.93
C THR A 124 4.63 -33.29 -5.22
N LEU A 125 3.72 -32.32 -5.35
CA LEU A 125 2.44 -32.30 -4.64
C LEU A 125 1.30 -31.96 -5.62
N ASN A 126 0.40 -32.91 -5.84
CA ASN A 126 -0.85 -32.61 -6.55
C ASN A 126 -1.90 -32.13 -5.54
N LEU A 127 -2.69 -31.14 -5.94
CA LEU A 127 -3.70 -30.52 -5.10
C LEU A 127 -5.09 -30.65 -5.75
N THR A 128 -6.10 -30.80 -4.90
CA THR A 128 -7.50 -30.79 -5.33
C THR A 128 -8.15 -29.48 -4.89
N ALA A 129 -8.59 -28.69 -5.86
CA ALA A 129 -9.33 -27.46 -5.62
C ALA A 129 -10.78 -27.77 -5.19
N THR A 130 -11.33 -26.93 -4.31
CA THR A 130 -12.72 -27.04 -3.84
C THR A 130 -13.61 -26.04 -4.57
N VAL A 131 -14.52 -26.53 -5.41
CA VAL A 131 -15.51 -25.68 -6.10
C VAL A 131 -16.42 -25.04 -5.05
N ALA A 132 -16.68 -23.73 -5.20
CA ALA A 132 -17.57 -23.05 -4.28
C ALA A 132 -19.00 -23.63 -4.36
N PRO A 133 -19.64 -23.98 -3.23
CA PRO A 133 -20.96 -24.60 -3.24
C PRO A 133 -22.07 -23.65 -3.68
N THR A 134 -21.85 -22.34 -3.54
CA THR A 134 -22.81 -21.29 -3.94
C THR A 134 -22.08 -20.06 -4.48
N ALA A 135 -22.80 -19.21 -5.21
CA ALA A 135 -22.29 -17.90 -5.63
C ALA A 135 -21.90 -17.02 -4.44
N HIS A 136 -22.65 -17.10 -3.33
CA HIS A 136 -22.33 -16.40 -2.10
C HIS A 136 -20.99 -16.87 -1.52
N ALA A 137 -20.75 -18.19 -1.45
CA ALA A 137 -19.49 -18.74 -0.98
C ALA A 137 -18.31 -18.30 -1.87
N ALA A 138 -18.48 -18.28 -3.20
CA ALA A 138 -17.45 -17.80 -4.12
C ALA A 138 -17.14 -16.31 -3.92
N ALA A 139 -18.16 -15.48 -3.71
CA ALA A 139 -18.01 -14.03 -3.56
C ALA A 139 -17.22 -13.63 -2.31
N GLN A 140 -17.17 -14.47 -1.27
CA GLN A 140 -16.35 -14.23 -0.08
C GLN A 140 -14.85 -14.12 -0.38
N TYR A 141 -14.41 -14.63 -1.54
CA TYR A 141 -13.02 -14.58 -2.00
C TYR A 141 -12.76 -13.46 -3.01
N TYR A 142 -13.78 -12.66 -3.37
CA TYR A 142 -13.57 -11.49 -4.22
C TYR A 142 -12.80 -10.42 -3.45
N SER A 143 -12.00 -9.62 -4.17
CA SER A 143 -11.35 -8.46 -3.55
C SER A 143 -12.39 -7.52 -2.94
N GLY A 144 -12.02 -6.86 -1.84
CA GLY A 144 -12.90 -5.91 -1.15
C GLY A 144 -13.45 -4.83 -2.08
N SER A 145 -12.72 -4.44 -3.12
CA SER A 145 -13.16 -3.46 -4.13
C SER A 145 -14.46 -3.85 -4.85
N TYR A 146 -14.70 -5.15 -5.11
CA TYR A 146 -15.95 -5.62 -5.72
C TYR A 146 -17.14 -5.40 -4.79
N TRP A 147 -16.96 -5.68 -3.50
CA TRP A 147 -17.97 -5.40 -2.49
C TRP A 147 -18.17 -3.90 -2.29
N TRP A 148 -17.08 -3.12 -2.24
CA TRP A 148 -17.12 -1.67 -2.11
C TRP A 148 -17.85 -1.00 -3.28
N SER A 149 -17.76 -1.56 -4.49
CA SER A 149 -18.47 -1.05 -5.67
C SER A 149 -20.00 -1.12 -5.57
N MET A 150 -20.55 -1.88 -4.61
CA MET A 150 -22.00 -1.98 -4.37
C MET A 150 -22.56 -0.79 -3.57
N LEU A 151 -21.69 0.02 -2.97
CA LEU A 151 -22.08 1.24 -2.25
C LEU A 151 -22.79 2.20 -3.21
N LYS A 152 -24.01 2.60 -2.86
CA LYS A 152 -24.76 3.57 -3.66
C LYS A 152 -24.13 4.96 -3.50
N ILE A 153 -23.86 5.61 -4.60
CA ILE A 153 -23.31 6.98 -4.62
C ILE A 153 -24.45 8.02 -4.69
N PRO A 154 -24.28 9.22 -4.13
CA PRO A 154 -25.24 10.31 -4.29
C PRO A 154 -25.52 10.62 -5.76
N GLY A 155 -26.78 10.82 -6.15
CA GLY A 155 -27.13 11.25 -7.51
C GLY A 155 -26.58 12.65 -7.83
N LYS A 156 -26.24 12.91 -9.10
CA LYS A 156 -25.68 14.20 -9.54
C LYS A 156 -26.57 15.41 -9.20
N SER A 157 -27.89 15.23 -9.14
CA SER A 157 -28.86 16.27 -8.80
C SER A 157 -28.81 16.74 -7.35
N MET A 158 -28.07 16.05 -6.47
CA MET A 158 -27.89 16.46 -5.07
C MET A 158 -26.74 17.45 -4.87
N PHE A 159 -26.05 17.84 -5.95
CA PHE A 159 -24.91 18.73 -5.91
C PHE A 159 -25.25 20.09 -6.56
N PRO A 160 -24.66 21.21 -6.09
CA PRO A 160 -23.72 21.28 -4.96
C PRO A 160 -24.42 21.04 -3.63
N ILE A 161 -23.74 20.35 -2.71
CA ILE A 161 -24.24 20.21 -1.34
C ILE A 161 -23.92 21.51 -0.61
N THR A 162 -24.85 22.46 -0.65
CA THR A 162 -24.80 23.65 0.19
C THR A 162 -25.40 23.28 1.54
N GLY A 163 -24.56 23.11 2.56
CA GLY A 163 -25.02 22.72 3.90
C GLY A 163 -26.15 23.61 4.45
N PRO A 164 -26.90 23.17 5.47
CA PRO A 164 -28.12 23.85 5.91
C PRO A 164 -27.91 25.30 6.41
N ARG A 165 -26.69 25.69 6.77
CA ARG A 165 -26.28 27.06 7.14
C ARG A 165 -24.82 27.25 6.73
N GLY A 166 -24.55 28.30 5.94
CA GLY A 166 -23.20 28.64 5.49
C GLY A 166 -22.19 28.71 6.63
N ASN A 167 -21.02 28.12 6.37
CA ASN A 167 -19.75 28.14 7.12
C ASN A 167 -19.56 27.09 8.23
N ARG A 168 -18.84 26.00 7.88
CA ARG A 168 -17.65 25.41 8.57
C ARG A 168 -17.33 23.97 8.10
N VAL A 169 -17.24 23.75 6.79
CA VAL A 169 -16.52 22.58 6.23
C VAL A 169 -15.65 23.10 5.08
N PRO A 170 -14.31 22.95 5.15
CA PRO A 170 -13.43 23.28 4.03
C PRO A 170 -13.47 22.13 3.03
N THR A 171 -14.59 22.01 2.30
CA THR A 171 -14.73 21.64 0.88
C THR A 171 -16.23 21.56 0.63
N PRO A 172 -16.87 22.55 -0.04
CA PRO A 172 -18.22 22.31 -0.53
C PRO A 172 -18.08 21.16 -1.52
N LEU A 173 -18.72 20.02 -1.27
CA LEU A 173 -18.86 18.99 -2.28
C LEU A 173 -19.67 19.60 -3.44
N ARG A 174 -18.98 20.13 -4.44
CA ARG A 174 -19.57 20.86 -5.58
C ARG A 174 -20.12 19.90 -6.60
N SER A 175 -19.55 18.70 -6.65
CA SER A 175 -19.88 17.69 -7.64
C SER A 175 -19.91 16.28 -7.03
N GLN A 176 -20.57 15.37 -7.74
CA GLN A 176 -20.49 13.93 -7.46
C GLN A 176 -19.04 13.43 -7.50
N ALA A 177 -18.18 14.03 -8.33
CA ALA A 177 -16.77 13.65 -8.41
C ALA A 177 -16.01 14.00 -7.12
N ASP A 178 -16.32 15.12 -6.47
CA ASP A 178 -15.69 15.54 -5.22
C ASP A 178 -16.04 14.54 -4.09
N TRP A 179 -17.30 14.08 -4.04
CA TRP A 179 -17.71 13.05 -3.09
C TRP A 179 -17.04 11.70 -3.38
N MET A 180 -16.91 11.35 -4.67
CA MET A 180 -16.22 10.13 -5.09
C MET A 180 -14.72 10.15 -4.79
N ASP A 181 -14.09 11.31 -4.93
CA ASP A 181 -12.69 11.53 -4.60
C ASP A 181 -12.44 11.32 -3.10
N ALA A 182 -13.29 11.92 -2.25
CA ALA A 182 -13.21 11.77 -0.80
C ALA A 182 -13.43 10.33 -0.30
N ILE A 183 -14.29 9.52 -0.95
CA ILE A 183 -14.44 8.11 -0.55
C ILE A 183 -13.34 7.19 -1.11
N LYS A 184 -12.64 7.61 -2.17
CA LYS A 184 -11.61 6.81 -2.86
C LYS A 184 -10.20 7.26 -2.51
N GLN A 185 -9.79 8.40 -3.06
CA GLN A 185 -8.39 8.81 -3.18
C GLN A 185 -7.96 9.80 -2.10
N ASN A 186 -8.86 10.59 -1.54
CA ASN A 186 -8.52 11.64 -0.56
C ASN A 186 -9.23 11.49 0.79
N GLY A 187 -9.68 10.27 1.11
CA GLY A 187 -10.29 9.96 2.40
C GLY A 187 -10.28 8.46 2.69
N CYS A 188 -11.45 7.84 2.82
CA CYS A 188 -11.58 6.48 3.39
C CYS A 188 -10.74 5.41 2.67
N GLY A 189 -10.67 5.45 1.34
CA GLY A 189 -10.00 4.40 0.55
C GLY A 189 -8.48 4.34 0.70
N ASN A 190 -7.83 5.42 1.14
CA ASN A 190 -6.38 5.39 1.43
C ASN A 190 -6.05 4.68 2.74
N CYS A 191 -6.95 4.76 3.72
CA CYS A 191 -6.69 4.28 5.08
C CYS A 191 -7.26 2.88 5.34
N HIS A 192 -8.24 2.44 4.54
CA HIS A 192 -8.99 1.22 4.81
C HIS A 192 -8.96 0.27 3.62
N GLN A 193 -8.83 -1.03 3.92
CA GLN A 193 -9.20 -2.09 2.97
C GLN A 193 -10.74 -2.13 2.83
N ALA A 194 -11.29 -1.19 2.07
CA ALA A 194 -12.73 -1.03 1.89
C ALA A 194 -13.37 -2.29 1.28
N GLY A 195 -14.53 -2.67 1.81
CA GLY A 195 -15.24 -3.90 1.41
C GLY A 195 -14.63 -5.21 1.92
N GLY A 196 -13.60 -5.16 2.78
CA GLY A 196 -13.10 -6.34 3.48
C GLY A 196 -14.17 -7.02 4.36
N PRO A 197 -14.03 -8.31 4.71
CA PRO A 197 -15.03 -9.07 5.48
C PRO A 197 -15.47 -8.37 6.76
N THR A 198 -14.53 -7.82 7.54
CA THR A 198 -14.82 -7.10 8.78
C THR A 198 -15.63 -5.83 8.54
N MET A 199 -15.54 -5.20 7.36
CA MET A 199 -16.31 -4.01 7.02
C MET A 199 -17.73 -4.36 6.58
N ARG A 200 -17.89 -5.51 5.90
CA ARG A 200 -19.17 -6.02 5.37
C ARG A 200 -20.13 -6.52 6.43
N SER A 201 -19.63 -6.82 7.62
CA SER A 201 -20.43 -7.29 8.75
C SER A 201 -20.26 -6.38 9.97
N ILE A 202 -21.31 -6.34 10.78
CA ILE A 202 -21.35 -5.60 12.04
C ILE A 202 -21.66 -6.58 13.16
N ASP A 203 -20.92 -6.43 14.25
CA ASP A 203 -21.15 -7.12 15.51
C ASP A 203 -21.94 -6.19 16.42
N TYR A 204 -23.27 -6.21 16.26
CA TYR A 204 -24.19 -5.28 16.93
C TYR A 204 -24.11 -5.39 18.45
N ALA A 205 -23.98 -6.62 18.96
CA ALA A 205 -23.84 -6.88 20.39
C ALA A 205 -22.57 -6.26 20.97
N ALA A 206 -21.43 -6.39 20.28
CA ALA A 206 -20.17 -5.76 20.71
C ALA A 206 -20.23 -4.22 20.71
N LEU A 207 -21.16 -3.63 19.98
CA LEU A 207 -21.40 -2.18 19.93
C LEU A 207 -22.49 -1.71 20.90
N GLY A 208 -23.23 -2.63 21.54
CA GLY A 208 -24.37 -2.29 22.38
C GLY A 208 -25.53 -1.65 21.63
N VAL A 209 -25.72 -2.00 20.35
CA VAL A 209 -26.76 -1.45 19.46
C VAL A 209 -27.69 -2.59 19.01
N SER A 210 -28.96 -2.30 18.72
CA SER A 210 -29.87 -3.31 18.17
C SER A 210 -29.46 -3.69 16.74
N ASP A 211 -29.64 -4.97 16.38
CA ASP A 211 -29.50 -5.50 15.02
C ASP A 211 -30.46 -4.88 13.98
N LYS A 212 -31.39 -4.02 14.43
CA LYS A 212 -32.29 -3.23 13.57
C LYS A 212 -31.79 -1.81 13.30
N GLU A 213 -30.66 -1.41 13.89
CA GLU A 213 -30.17 -0.03 13.89
C GLU A 213 -28.78 0.08 13.24
N THR A 214 -28.64 -0.40 12.00
CA THR A 214 -27.37 -0.47 11.27
C THR A 214 -26.66 0.89 11.14
N GLU A 215 -27.42 1.98 10.97
CA GLU A 215 -26.84 3.34 10.93
C GLU A 215 -26.20 3.74 12.26
N ALA A 216 -26.89 3.48 13.38
CA ALA A 216 -26.37 3.72 14.72
C ALA A 216 -25.16 2.82 15.03
N ALA A 217 -25.17 1.58 14.53
CA ALA A 217 -24.03 0.68 14.66
C ALA A 217 -22.80 1.18 13.88
N TRP A 218 -22.98 1.73 12.68
CA TRP A 218 -21.88 2.41 11.96
C TRP A 218 -21.36 3.63 12.73
N ALA A 219 -22.25 4.47 13.27
CA ALA A 219 -21.85 5.62 14.06
C ALA A 219 -21.05 5.20 15.31
N ALA A 220 -21.48 4.15 16.02
CA ALA A 220 -20.77 3.60 17.17
C ALA A 220 -19.39 3.04 16.78
N ARG A 221 -19.33 2.29 15.67
CA ARG A 221 -18.10 1.68 15.14
C ARG A 221 -17.04 2.74 14.78
N LEU A 222 -17.45 3.82 14.12
CA LEU A 222 -16.56 4.91 13.70
C LEU A 222 -15.95 5.69 14.87
N ARG A 223 -16.49 5.53 16.09
CA ARG A 223 -15.94 6.16 17.30
C ARG A 223 -14.83 5.33 17.94
N GLN A 224 -14.67 4.07 17.57
CA GLN A 224 -13.76 3.14 18.24
C GLN A 224 -12.29 3.47 17.93
N GLY A 225 -11.47 3.49 18.98
CA GLY A 225 -10.02 3.65 18.86
C GLY A 225 -9.54 5.07 18.59
N GLN A 226 -8.22 5.24 18.56
CA GLN A 226 -7.57 6.55 18.54
C GLN A 226 -7.77 7.34 17.24
N ALA A 227 -8.12 6.67 16.14
CA ALA A 227 -8.52 7.32 14.88
C ALA A 227 -9.98 7.77 14.85
N GLY A 228 -10.79 7.47 15.88
CA GLY A 228 -12.24 7.68 15.86
C GLY A 228 -12.65 9.12 15.61
N GLY A 229 -11.96 10.10 16.20
CA GLY A 229 -12.23 11.53 15.96
C GLY A 229 -12.09 11.92 14.49
N ALA A 230 -11.03 11.45 13.83
CA ALA A 230 -10.78 11.69 12.41
C ALA A 230 -11.81 10.99 11.53
N MET A 231 -12.18 9.74 11.86
CA MET A 231 -13.22 8.99 11.15
C MET A 231 -14.58 9.69 11.22
N ILE A 232 -14.97 10.21 12.39
CA ILE A 232 -16.22 10.98 12.57
C ILE A 232 -16.19 12.26 11.72
N SER A 233 -15.08 13.00 11.73
CA SER A 233 -14.93 14.21 10.91
C SER A 233 -15.08 13.90 9.42
N GLY A 234 -14.36 12.89 8.91
CA GLY A 234 -14.43 12.54 7.50
C GLY A 234 -15.81 12.06 7.05
N ILE A 235 -16.57 11.40 7.94
CA ILE A 235 -17.97 11.03 7.66
C ILE A 235 -18.88 12.25 7.60
N ASN A 236 -18.70 13.21 8.51
CA ASN A 236 -19.46 14.45 8.53
C ASN A 236 -19.26 15.28 7.26
N ASP A 237 -18.05 15.25 6.69
CA ASP A 237 -17.72 15.93 5.43
C ASP A 237 -18.44 15.31 4.21
N LEU A 238 -18.99 14.10 4.36
CA LEU A 238 -19.67 13.34 3.30
C LEU A 238 -21.18 13.19 3.52
N MET A 239 -21.75 14.05 4.38
CA MET A 239 -23.17 14.05 4.67
C MET A 239 -24.00 14.75 3.57
N THR A 240 -25.17 14.19 3.30
CA THR A 240 -26.20 14.71 2.38
C THR A 240 -27.55 14.73 3.09
N ASN A 241 -28.53 15.44 2.54
CA ASN A 241 -29.88 15.57 3.14
C ASN A 241 -30.61 14.22 3.30
N ASP A 242 -30.18 13.18 2.59
CA ASP A 242 -30.71 11.81 2.68
C ASP A 242 -29.89 10.90 3.62
N GLY A 243 -29.08 11.47 4.52
CA GLY A 243 -28.31 10.73 5.53
C GLY A 243 -26.86 10.40 5.14
N GLY A 244 -26.38 10.86 3.98
CA GLY A 244 -24.95 10.87 3.68
C GLY A 244 -24.32 9.51 3.47
N LEU A 245 -23.00 9.47 3.64
CA LEU A 245 -22.23 8.22 3.63
C LEU A 245 -22.71 7.25 4.73
N LEU A 246 -23.15 7.76 5.89
CA LEU A 246 -23.56 6.91 7.02
C LEU A 246 -24.79 6.05 6.66
N ALA A 247 -25.86 6.66 6.14
CA ALA A 247 -27.05 5.93 5.68
C ALA A 247 -26.72 4.96 4.53
N ARG A 248 -25.79 5.34 3.65
CA ARG A 248 -25.34 4.51 2.52
C ARG A 248 -24.54 3.28 2.96
N LEU A 249 -23.70 3.42 3.98
CA LEU A 249 -22.99 2.31 4.61
C LEU A 249 -23.97 1.36 5.30
N ALA A 250 -25.02 1.88 5.92
CA ALA A 250 -26.10 1.07 6.50
C ALA A 250 -26.85 0.27 5.42
N ASP A 251 -27.39 0.95 4.38
CA ASP A 251 -28.04 0.29 3.23
C ASP A 251 -27.15 -0.78 2.60
N TRP A 252 -25.86 -0.48 2.40
CA TRP A 252 -24.89 -1.42 1.84
C TRP A 252 -24.70 -2.66 2.72
N THR A 253 -24.61 -2.48 4.03
CA THR A 253 -24.45 -3.58 5.00
C THR A 253 -25.71 -4.45 5.05
N ASP A 254 -26.89 -3.83 5.12
CA ASP A 254 -28.17 -4.53 5.19
C ASP A 254 -28.44 -5.33 3.91
N ARG A 255 -28.13 -4.75 2.74
CA ARG A 255 -28.25 -5.45 1.44
C ARG A 255 -27.33 -6.66 1.35
N ILE A 256 -26.10 -6.56 1.84
CA ILE A 256 -25.18 -7.71 1.90
C ILE A 256 -25.71 -8.78 2.86
N ALA A 257 -26.21 -8.39 4.04
CA ALA A 257 -26.82 -9.31 5.00
C ALA A 257 -28.07 -10.02 4.42
N ALA A 258 -28.85 -9.32 3.60
CA ALA A 258 -29.98 -9.88 2.86
C ALA A 258 -29.56 -10.77 1.65
N GLY A 259 -28.26 -10.92 1.40
CA GLY A 259 -27.72 -11.84 0.38
C GLY A 259 -27.36 -11.20 -0.96
N GLU A 260 -27.39 -9.87 -1.08
CA GLU A 260 -26.90 -9.21 -2.29
C GLU A 260 -25.40 -9.44 -2.49
N LEU A 261 -25.00 -9.69 -3.73
CA LEU A 261 -23.63 -9.98 -4.13
C LEU A 261 -23.12 -8.93 -5.14
N PRO A 262 -21.80 -8.77 -5.29
CA PRO A 262 -21.23 -7.98 -6.38
C PRO A 262 -21.74 -8.48 -7.73
N LYS A 263 -22.20 -7.54 -8.57
CA LYS A 263 -22.77 -7.87 -9.89
C LYS A 263 -21.73 -8.48 -10.84
N GLN A 264 -20.48 -8.02 -10.74
CA GLN A 264 -19.37 -8.51 -11.54
C GLN A 264 -18.63 -9.63 -10.78
N LYS A 265 -18.28 -10.68 -11.52
CA LYS A 265 -17.39 -11.74 -11.04
C LYS A 265 -15.97 -11.39 -11.48
N PRO A 266 -14.97 -11.46 -10.61
CA PRO A 266 -13.60 -11.22 -11.00
C PRO A 266 -13.11 -12.32 -11.95
N ASP A 267 -12.33 -11.92 -12.95
CA ASP A 267 -11.61 -12.85 -13.81
C ASP A 267 -10.41 -13.46 -13.08
N ARG A 268 -10.11 -14.72 -13.39
CA ARG A 268 -8.85 -15.37 -12.96
C ARG A 268 -7.68 -14.83 -13.79
N PRO A 269 -6.44 -14.81 -13.26
CA PRO A 269 -5.28 -14.42 -14.04
C PRO A 269 -5.13 -15.25 -15.32
N GLN A 270 -4.77 -14.59 -16.42
CA GLN A 270 -4.61 -15.21 -17.75
C GLN A 270 -3.26 -14.86 -18.37
N GLY A 271 -2.79 -15.71 -19.29
CA GLY A 271 -1.55 -15.46 -20.03
C GLY A 271 -0.37 -15.11 -19.12
N ILE A 272 0.26 -13.96 -19.38
CA ILE A 272 1.47 -13.51 -18.68
C ILE A 272 1.23 -13.19 -17.19
N GLU A 273 -0.01 -12.87 -16.79
CA GLU A 273 -0.34 -12.55 -15.39
C GLU A 273 -0.06 -13.73 -14.45
N ARG A 274 -0.03 -14.95 -14.98
CA ARG A 274 0.23 -16.18 -14.22
C ARG A 274 1.69 -16.37 -13.84
N ASN A 275 2.60 -15.56 -14.40
CA ASN A 275 4.04 -15.62 -14.10
C ASN A 275 4.41 -14.86 -12.82
N ILE A 276 3.44 -14.25 -12.12
CA ILE A 276 3.70 -13.52 -10.88
C ILE A 276 3.93 -14.51 -9.73
N VAL A 277 5.04 -14.31 -9.02
CA VAL A 277 5.34 -14.97 -7.74
C VAL A 277 5.29 -13.90 -6.65
N VAL A 278 4.41 -14.09 -5.67
CA VAL A 278 4.29 -13.17 -4.53
C VAL A 278 4.92 -13.82 -3.32
N THR A 279 5.80 -13.08 -2.63
CA THR A 279 6.29 -13.46 -1.30
C THR A 279 5.78 -12.44 -0.29
N LEU A 280 5.19 -12.92 0.79
CA LEU A 280 4.58 -12.12 1.85
C LEU A 280 5.27 -12.44 3.17
N TRP A 281 5.58 -11.38 3.92
CA TRP A 281 6.09 -11.46 5.28
C TRP A 281 5.19 -10.67 6.21
N ASP A 282 4.92 -11.23 7.38
CA ASP A 282 4.44 -10.48 8.53
C ASP A 282 5.65 -10.11 9.40
N TRP A 283 5.99 -8.82 9.44
CA TRP A 283 7.29 -8.32 9.94
C TRP A 283 7.16 -7.09 10.84
N SER A 284 6.01 -6.95 11.49
CA SER A 284 5.69 -5.84 12.39
C SER A 284 4.83 -6.32 13.57
N ARG A 285 4.36 -5.38 14.39
CA ARG A 285 3.46 -5.63 15.52
C ARG A 285 2.00 -5.49 15.07
N PRO A 286 1.06 -6.31 15.57
CA PRO A 286 -0.38 -6.16 15.30
C PRO A 286 -1.00 -4.81 15.70
N THR A 287 -0.32 -4.05 16.57
CA THR A 287 -0.75 -2.73 17.05
C THR A 287 -0.02 -1.57 16.40
N ALA A 288 0.98 -1.84 15.55
CA ALA A 288 1.76 -0.81 14.88
C ALA A 288 1.13 -0.43 13.53
N TYR A 289 1.31 0.83 13.15
CA TYR A 289 0.92 1.37 11.85
C TYR A 289 2.19 1.60 11.02
N LEU A 290 2.53 0.61 10.18
CA LEU A 290 3.60 0.74 9.20
C LEU A 290 3.12 1.65 8.06
N HIS A 291 3.67 2.84 7.97
CA HIS A 291 3.28 3.84 6.97
C HIS A 291 4.19 3.77 5.73
N ASP A 292 5.50 3.89 5.94
CA ASP A 292 6.51 3.88 4.88
C ASP A 292 7.56 2.80 5.12
N LEU A 293 8.35 2.54 4.08
CA LEU A 293 9.56 1.73 4.17
C LEU A 293 10.57 2.17 3.12
N THR A 294 11.85 1.90 3.41
CA THR A 294 12.94 2.00 2.45
C THR A 294 13.71 0.70 2.34
N GLY A 295 14.13 0.38 1.11
CA GLY A 295 14.93 -0.80 0.82
C GLY A 295 16.27 -0.51 0.18
N THR A 296 16.48 0.67 -0.41
CA THR A 296 17.75 1.04 -1.04
C THR A 296 17.74 2.52 -1.42
N ASP A 297 18.90 3.08 -1.74
CA ASP A 297 18.96 4.40 -2.37
C ASP A 297 18.56 4.26 -3.85
N LYS A 298 17.48 4.94 -4.26
CA LYS A 298 17.01 4.93 -5.66
C LYS A 298 18.08 5.40 -6.66
N ARG A 299 19.05 6.21 -6.22
CA ARG A 299 20.16 6.73 -7.03
C ARG A 299 21.29 5.71 -7.17
N LYS A 300 21.37 4.74 -6.25
CA LYS A 300 22.35 3.65 -6.24
C LYS A 300 21.69 2.35 -5.73
N PRO A 301 20.80 1.72 -6.53
CA PRO A 301 19.95 0.62 -6.04
C PRO A 301 20.69 -0.60 -5.51
N THR A 302 21.97 -0.78 -5.87
CA THR A 302 22.82 -1.88 -5.42
C THR A 302 23.43 -1.69 -4.03
N VAL A 303 23.33 -0.49 -3.42
CA VAL A 303 23.93 -0.22 -2.10
C VAL A 303 23.39 -1.14 -1.00
N ASN A 304 22.13 -1.57 -1.13
CA ASN A 304 21.46 -2.49 -0.21
C ASN A 304 20.82 -3.66 -0.98
N GLY A 305 21.50 -4.15 -2.03
CA GLY A 305 21.03 -5.30 -2.79
C GLY A 305 20.85 -6.52 -1.89
N TRP A 306 19.62 -7.08 -1.86
CA TRP A 306 19.22 -8.17 -0.96
C TRP A 306 19.33 -7.86 0.54
N GLY A 307 19.55 -6.60 0.91
CA GLY A 307 19.67 -6.19 2.29
C GLY A 307 18.33 -6.03 2.99
N ALA A 308 18.40 -5.62 4.26
CA ALA A 308 17.22 -5.45 5.08
C ALA A 308 16.38 -4.23 4.62
N LEU A 309 15.07 -4.35 4.80
CA LEU A 309 14.11 -3.27 4.65
C LEU A 309 13.86 -2.63 6.01
N TYR A 310 13.72 -1.31 6.03
CA TYR A 310 13.47 -0.52 7.24
C TYR A 310 12.11 0.15 7.10
N GLY A 311 11.30 0.14 8.16
CA GLY A 311 9.97 0.76 8.13
C GLY A 311 9.85 2.04 8.97
N ALA A 312 8.81 2.82 8.70
CA ALA A 312 8.41 3.98 9.49
C ALA A 312 7.03 3.75 10.15
N MET A 313 6.98 3.82 11.48
CA MET A 313 5.80 3.50 12.28
C MET A 313 5.01 4.74 12.71
N GLU A 314 4.48 5.48 11.74
CA GLU A 314 3.81 6.75 11.99
C GLU A 314 2.72 6.64 13.06
N LEU A 315 2.61 7.64 13.94
CA LEU A 315 1.67 7.75 15.06
C LEU A 315 1.71 6.65 16.13
N SER A 316 2.29 5.48 15.84
CA SER A 316 1.96 4.25 16.55
C SER A 316 3.02 3.81 17.55
N THR A 317 4.29 3.71 17.14
CA THR A 317 5.35 3.22 18.03
C THR A 317 6.73 3.78 17.71
N ASP A 318 7.62 3.79 18.72
CA ASP A 318 9.03 4.20 18.56
C ASP A 318 9.93 3.08 18.02
N TRP A 319 9.38 1.88 17.80
CA TRP A 319 10.11 0.72 17.31
C TRP A 319 10.11 0.68 15.79
N VAL A 320 11.29 0.80 15.19
CA VAL A 320 11.52 0.66 13.74
C VAL A 320 11.56 -0.83 13.40
N PRO A 321 10.68 -1.33 12.53
CA PRO A 321 10.70 -2.71 12.08
C PRO A 321 11.79 -2.88 11.02
N ILE A 322 12.43 -4.04 11.02
CA ILE A 322 13.49 -4.39 10.09
C ILE A 322 13.20 -5.79 9.56
N LEU A 323 13.01 -5.93 8.24
CA LEU A 323 12.82 -7.22 7.57
C LEU A 323 14.07 -7.57 6.79
N ASP A 324 14.69 -8.70 7.11
CA ASP A 324 15.68 -9.33 6.26
C ASP A 324 14.96 -10.31 5.31
N PRO A 325 14.82 -9.98 4.00
CA PRO A 325 14.10 -10.81 3.06
C PRO A 325 14.88 -12.07 2.65
N VAL A 326 16.19 -12.15 2.91
CA VAL A 326 17.03 -13.31 2.59
C VAL A 326 17.02 -14.32 3.73
N LEU A 327 17.13 -13.82 4.97
CA LEU A 327 17.05 -14.65 6.18
C LEU A 327 15.61 -14.95 6.59
N HIS A 328 14.62 -14.26 6.00
CA HIS A 328 13.21 -14.32 6.37
C HIS A 328 13.02 -14.09 7.87
N MET A 329 13.61 -13.00 8.35
CA MET A 329 13.66 -12.63 9.75
C MET A 329 13.14 -11.21 9.94
N ALA A 330 12.27 -11.03 10.94
CA ALA A 330 11.84 -9.72 11.39
C ALA A 330 12.53 -9.37 12.71
N THR A 331 13.10 -8.18 12.79
CA THR A 331 13.66 -7.61 14.01
C THR A 331 13.17 -6.18 14.18
N GLU A 332 13.50 -5.55 15.31
CA GLU A 332 13.16 -4.16 15.56
C GLU A 332 14.29 -3.46 16.32
N THR A 333 14.37 -2.14 16.13
CA THR A 333 15.25 -1.27 16.90
C THR A 333 14.45 -0.08 17.41
N LYS A 334 14.71 0.37 18.63
CA LYS A 334 14.00 1.52 19.19
C LYS A 334 14.66 2.81 18.71
N MET A 335 13.92 3.64 17.99
CA MET A 335 14.39 4.98 17.63
C MET A 335 14.36 5.89 18.86
N PRO A 336 15.46 6.58 19.20
CA PRO A 336 15.48 7.55 20.30
C PRO A 336 14.90 8.91 19.88
N VAL A 337 14.51 9.71 20.88
CA VAL A 337 14.33 11.16 20.73
C VAL A 337 15.54 11.88 21.34
N LYS A 338 15.90 13.04 20.81
CA LYS A 338 17.00 13.88 21.34
C LYS A 338 16.59 14.53 22.67
N VAL A 339 15.33 14.94 22.81
CA VAL A 339 14.81 15.61 24.00
C VAL A 339 13.71 14.77 24.66
N ALA A 340 13.89 14.41 25.95
CA ALA A 340 12.99 13.52 26.67
C ALA A 340 11.56 14.08 26.88
N SER A 341 11.41 15.42 26.91
CA SER A 341 10.11 16.12 27.01
C SER A 341 9.26 16.04 25.73
N THR A 342 9.76 15.39 24.67
CA THR A 342 9.03 15.23 23.40
C THR A 342 7.64 14.60 23.65
N PRO A 343 6.54 15.26 23.22
CA PRO A 343 5.18 14.76 23.43
C PRO A 343 4.93 13.41 22.76
N ARG A 344 3.97 12.68 23.31
CA ARG A 344 3.50 11.39 22.78
C ARG A 344 2.25 11.57 21.92
N SER A 345 2.07 10.73 20.91
CA SER A 345 0.87 10.74 20.06
C SER A 345 -0.41 10.44 20.84
N SER A 346 -0.34 9.66 21.92
CA SER A 346 -1.50 9.32 22.77
C SER A 346 -2.10 10.53 23.50
N THR A 347 -1.35 11.64 23.65
CA THR A 347 -1.87 12.85 24.33
C THR A 347 -2.82 13.65 23.45
N VAL A 348 -2.80 13.42 22.13
CA VAL A 348 -3.68 14.12 21.17
C VAL A 348 -4.63 13.16 20.46
N ASN A 349 -4.21 11.91 20.22
CA ASN A 349 -5.03 10.89 19.60
C ASN A 349 -5.80 10.12 20.70
N VAL A 350 -6.74 10.81 21.35
CA VAL A 350 -7.59 10.24 22.39
C VAL A 350 -8.76 9.50 21.74
N ALA A 351 -8.93 8.23 22.10
CA ALA A 351 -9.99 7.38 21.57
C ALA A 351 -11.38 7.87 22.04
N PRO A 352 -12.33 8.20 21.14
CA PRO A 352 -13.69 8.59 21.53
C PRO A 352 -14.53 7.44 22.12
N ALA A 353 -14.13 6.19 21.84
CA ALA A 353 -14.69 4.97 22.38
C ALA A 353 -13.61 3.86 22.39
N PRO A 354 -13.75 2.81 23.22
CA PRO A 354 -12.79 1.72 23.29
C PRO A 354 -12.53 1.06 21.93
N TRP A 355 -11.32 0.56 21.73
CA TRP A 355 -11.00 -0.29 20.57
C TRP A 355 -11.79 -1.60 20.64
N ARG A 356 -12.27 -2.09 19.49
CA ARG A 356 -12.96 -3.39 19.41
C ARG A 356 -12.14 -4.54 20.00
N TYR A 357 -10.84 -4.58 19.73
CA TYR A 357 -9.96 -5.70 20.11
C TYR A 357 -9.01 -5.39 21.27
N TRP A 358 -8.83 -4.10 21.61
CA TRP A 358 -7.81 -3.65 22.56
C TRP A 358 -8.38 -2.87 23.75
N GLY A 359 -9.71 -2.70 23.82
CA GLY A 359 -10.37 -1.95 24.90
C GLY A 359 -9.89 -0.51 24.98
N ASP A 360 -9.71 0.00 26.19
CA ASP A 360 -9.30 1.40 26.45
C ASP A 360 -7.80 1.67 26.31
N ARG A 361 -7.02 0.67 25.92
CA ARG A 361 -5.57 0.84 25.79
C ARG A 361 -5.23 1.78 24.64
N ALA A 362 -4.49 2.85 24.92
CA ALA A 362 -3.80 3.62 23.89
C ALA A 362 -2.66 2.77 23.30
N ILE A 363 -2.87 2.24 22.10
CA ILE A 363 -1.90 1.38 21.40
C ILE A 363 -1.00 2.18 20.45
N TRP A 364 -1.40 3.39 20.11
CA TRP A 364 -0.60 4.36 19.36
C TRP A 364 -0.06 5.41 20.33
N ASP A 365 1.24 5.32 20.62
CA ASP A 365 1.89 6.08 21.69
C ASP A 365 3.38 6.38 21.39
N THR A 366 3.65 6.85 20.17
CA THR A 366 5.02 7.21 19.75
C THR A 366 5.40 8.62 20.23
N GLN A 367 6.66 8.81 20.61
CA GLN A 367 7.31 10.13 20.73
C GLN A 367 8.02 10.52 19.43
N VAL A 368 8.50 9.53 18.69
CA VAL A 368 9.32 9.70 17.48
C VAL A 368 8.49 10.11 16.28
N ASN A 369 7.29 9.54 16.11
CA ASN A 369 6.43 9.78 14.94
C ASN A 369 7.18 9.68 13.60
N ALA A 370 7.91 8.58 13.42
CA ALA A 370 8.66 8.34 12.20
C ALA A 370 7.72 8.31 10.99
N HIS A 371 8.03 9.13 10.01
CA HIS A 371 7.43 9.11 8.68
C HIS A 371 8.57 8.96 7.66
N THR A 372 8.34 9.32 6.41
CA THR A 372 9.07 8.90 5.22
C THR A 372 10.56 8.70 5.46
N ASP A 373 11.04 7.54 5.02
CA ASP A 373 12.43 7.14 5.12
C ASP A 373 13.08 6.96 3.76
N MET A 374 14.35 7.37 3.69
CA MET A 374 15.20 7.17 2.51
C MET A 374 16.57 6.67 2.94
N MET A 375 17.12 5.77 2.13
CA MET A 375 18.49 5.33 2.29
C MET A 375 19.45 6.21 1.47
N ASP A 376 20.62 6.51 2.03
CA ASP A 376 21.70 7.20 1.32
C ASP A 376 22.62 6.25 0.54
N GLY A 377 23.54 6.81 -0.25
CA GLY A 377 24.46 6.06 -1.11
C GLY A 377 25.49 5.17 -0.38
N GLU A 378 25.51 5.23 0.95
CA GLU A 378 26.36 4.45 1.85
C GLU A 378 25.57 3.41 2.68
N GLY A 379 24.25 3.37 2.53
CA GLY A 379 23.35 2.43 3.20
C GLY A 379 22.81 2.93 4.55
N ARG A 380 22.99 4.21 4.90
CA ARG A 380 22.38 4.79 6.12
C ARG A 380 20.94 5.16 5.84
N VAL A 381 20.08 5.02 6.84
CA VAL A 381 18.64 5.27 6.71
C VAL A 381 18.29 6.58 7.41
N TRP A 382 17.53 7.43 6.73
CA TRP A 382 17.17 8.78 7.17
C TRP A 382 15.65 8.91 7.20
N TRP A 383 15.10 9.29 8.35
CA TRP A 383 13.67 9.52 8.55
C TRP A 383 13.36 10.99 8.76
N ALA A 384 12.17 11.40 8.31
CA ALA A 384 11.46 12.49 8.94
C ALA A 384 10.89 11.98 10.27
N ALA A 385 11.48 12.38 11.39
CA ALA A 385 11.10 11.90 12.71
C ALA A 385 11.25 13.01 13.75
N THR A 386 10.29 13.11 14.65
CA THR A 386 10.34 14.00 15.81
C THR A 386 11.52 13.60 16.69
N ASN A 387 12.43 14.53 16.89
CA ASN A 387 13.57 14.36 17.79
C ASN A 387 13.51 15.32 19.00
N ARG A 388 12.69 16.39 18.94
CA ARG A 388 12.47 17.33 20.03
C ARG A 388 11.08 17.98 19.98
N PRO A 389 10.62 18.63 21.05
CA PRO A 389 9.43 19.48 20.99
C PRO A 389 9.58 20.64 19.99
N GLN A 390 8.53 20.90 19.20
CA GLN A 390 8.49 21.96 18.19
C GLN A 390 8.69 23.39 18.73
N TRP A 391 8.44 23.61 20.03
CA TRP A 391 8.62 24.90 20.70
C TRP A 391 10.04 25.12 21.24
N GLU A 392 10.85 24.06 21.37
CA GLU A 392 12.24 24.15 21.82
C GLU A 392 13.18 24.44 20.63
N GLN A 393 12.92 25.52 19.88
CA GLN A 393 13.75 25.92 18.75
C GLN A 393 15.14 26.39 19.20
N PRO A 394 16.22 25.91 18.55
CA PRO A 394 17.55 26.49 18.70
C PRO A 394 17.58 27.99 18.39
N ALA A 395 18.47 28.72 19.07
CA ALA A 395 18.60 30.17 18.89
C ALA A 395 18.98 30.57 17.45
N PHE A 396 19.75 29.72 16.75
CA PHE A 396 20.17 30.00 15.37
C PHE A 396 19.02 29.92 14.34
N CYS A 397 17.85 29.40 14.75
CA CYS A 397 16.66 29.37 13.90
C CYS A 397 15.89 30.70 13.90
N LYS A 398 16.11 31.53 14.92
CA LYS A 398 15.24 32.67 15.26
C LYS A 398 15.76 33.99 14.70
N ALA A 399 14.92 35.01 14.77
CA ALA A 399 15.30 36.36 14.40
C ALA A 399 16.53 36.82 15.21
N GLY A 400 17.45 37.52 14.55
CA GLY A 400 18.72 37.97 15.15
C GLY A 400 19.88 36.97 15.03
N SER A 401 19.66 35.78 14.47
CA SER A 401 20.76 34.86 14.14
C SER A 401 21.55 35.30 12.91
N ASP A 402 22.83 34.92 12.87
CA ASP A 402 23.67 35.07 11.69
C ASP A 402 23.45 34.02 10.59
N HIS A 403 22.67 32.98 10.87
CA HIS A 403 22.36 31.93 9.90
C HIS A 403 21.62 32.52 8.68
N PRO A 404 22.09 32.28 7.43
CA PRO A 404 21.50 32.90 6.24
C PRO A 404 19.99 32.67 6.11
N SER A 405 19.52 31.44 6.38
CA SER A 405 18.09 31.13 6.34
C SER A 405 17.29 31.80 7.46
N ALA A 406 17.87 32.04 8.63
CA ALA A 406 17.18 32.74 9.71
C ALA A 406 17.09 34.25 9.44
N LYS A 407 18.08 34.82 8.74
CA LYS A 407 18.00 36.20 8.21
C LYS A 407 16.91 36.34 7.15
N ALA A 408 16.76 35.34 6.27
CA ALA A 408 15.78 35.36 5.20
C ALA A 408 14.36 35.03 5.66
N PHE A 409 14.20 34.08 6.59
CA PHE A 409 12.91 33.60 7.08
C PHE A 409 13.06 32.99 8.49
N PRO A 410 13.09 33.80 9.57
CA PRO A 410 13.27 33.29 10.92
C PRO A 410 12.10 32.41 11.36
N LEU A 411 12.41 31.33 12.08
CA LEU A 411 11.44 30.35 12.55
C LEU A 411 11.45 30.25 14.07
N GLU A 412 10.45 30.88 14.69
CA GLU A 412 10.23 30.78 16.15
C GLU A 412 9.78 29.38 16.59
N ARG A 413 9.31 28.54 15.65
CA ARG A 413 8.93 27.12 15.85
C ARG A 413 9.23 26.28 14.61
N ALA A 414 9.43 24.97 14.82
CA ALA A 414 9.63 24.03 13.72
C ALA A 414 8.36 23.87 12.87
N SER A 415 7.19 23.77 13.52
CA SER A 415 5.90 23.56 12.86
C SER A 415 4.74 24.24 13.60
N GLY A 416 3.67 24.52 12.85
CA GLY A 416 2.39 25.02 13.35
C GLY A 416 2.39 26.51 13.75
N PRO A 417 1.21 27.08 14.00
CA PRO A 417 1.09 28.44 14.54
C PRO A 417 1.60 28.52 15.98
N ALA A 418 2.06 29.70 16.39
CA ALA A 418 2.63 29.97 17.72
C ALA A 418 1.67 29.73 18.92
N THR A 419 0.42 29.34 18.67
CA THR A 419 -0.60 29.08 19.71
C THR A 419 -0.63 27.63 20.19
N ASN A 420 0.03 26.68 19.51
CA ASN A 420 0.09 25.27 19.93
C ASN A 420 1.43 24.97 20.62
N THR A 421 1.49 25.07 21.95
CA THR A 421 2.74 25.04 22.75
C THR A 421 2.97 23.77 23.56
N THR A 422 2.02 22.83 23.60
CA THR A 422 2.06 21.71 24.56
C THR A 422 1.81 20.34 23.94
N ASN A 423 1.41 20.28 22.67
CA ASN A 423 0.83 19.06 22.11
C ASN A 423 1.70 18.47 20.99
N PHE A 424 1.52 17.16 20.80
CA PHE A 424 2.03 16.42 19.65
C PHE A 424 1.41 16.99 18.36
N VAL A 425 2.25 17.21 17.34
CA VAL A 425 1.83 17.69 16.02
C VAL A 425 2.49 16.80 14.98
N GLN A 426 1.70 16.32 14.01
CA GLN A 426 2.18 15.35 13.03
C GLN A 426 3.42 15.86 12.27
N ASN A 427 3.45 17.12 11.87
CA ASN A 427 4.53 17.69 11.04
C ASN A 427 5.65 18.35 11.86
N ALA A 428 5.68 18.13 13.19
CA ALA A 428 6.76 18.55 14.09
C ALA A 428 8.00 17.66 14.02
N ARG A 429 8.29 17.09 12.85
CA ARG A 429 9.37 16.14 12.64
C ARG A 429 10.67 16.86 12.33
N GLY A 430 11.78 16.42 12.91
CA GLY A 430 13.12 16.75 12.46
C GLY A 430 13.67 15.67 11.53
N VAL A 431 14.99 15.55 11.43
CA VAL A 431 15.64 14.47 10.68
C VAL A 431 16.44 13.60 11.64
N THR A 432 16.25 12.29 11.54
CA THR A 432 16.96 11.28 12.32
C THR A 432 17.60 10.29 11.37
N MET A 433 18.87 9.93 11.61
CA MET A 433 19.64 8.99 10.82
C MET A 433 20.00 7.77 11.66
N TYR A 434 19.91 6.58 11.07
CA TYR A 434 20.45 5.32 11.58
C TYR A 434 21.51 4.80 10.62
N ASP A 435 22.65 4.39 11.15
CA ASP A 435 23.65 3.64 10.41
C ASP A 435 23.56 2.15 10.77
N PRO A 436 23.05 1.29 9.87
CA PRO A 436 22.98 -0.15 10.12
C PRO A 436 24.31 -0.83 10.43
N LYS A 437 25.43 -0.29 9.94
CA LYS A 437 26.76 -0.88 10.13
C LYS A 437 27.26 -0.67 11.56
N THR A 438 27.05 0.53 12.11
CA THR A 438 27.51 0.91 13.45
C THR A 438 26.43 0.82 14.52
N LYS A 439 25.16 0.67 14.10
CA LYS A 439 23.95 0.69 14.93
C LYS A 439 23.77 1.99 15.71
N GLN A 440 24.34 3.09 15.20
CA GLN A 440 24.29 4.40 15.84
C GLN A 440 23.18 5.26 15.26
N TRP A 441 22.63 6.12 16.12
CA TRP A 441 21.65 7.14 15.76
C TRP A 441 22.31 8.52 15.74
N ALA A 442 21.90 9.35 14.80
CA ALA A 442 22.26 10.76 14.77
C ALA A 442 21.03 11.63 14.48
N PHE A 443 21.04 12.86 14.99
CA PHE A 443 19.94 13.80 14.84
C PHE A 443 20.42 15.06 14.13
N VAL A 444 19.74 15.43 13.05
CA VAL A 444 19.87 16.78 12.50
C VAL A 444 18.78 17.61 13.16
N ASP A 445 19.21 18.58 13.96
CA ASP A 445 18.33 19.48 14.68
C ASP A 445 17.79 20.56 13.75
N THR A 446 16.83 20.19 12.90
CA THR A 446 16.30 21.08 11.86
C THR A 446 15.48 22.22 12.48
N CYS A 447 15.59 23.41 11.91
CA CYS A 447 14.81 24.58 12.30
C CYS A 447 13.37 24.55 11.78
N PHE A 448 13.07 23.66 10.83
CA PHE A 448 11.77 23.50 10.19
C PHE A 448 11.25 22.09 10.43
N GLY A 449 9.93 21.96 10.46
CA GLY A 449 9.22 20.68 10.45
C GLY A 449 9.36 19.99 9.10
N THR A 450 9.21 18.67 9.10
CA THR A 450 9.51 17.82 7.94
C THR A 450 8.38 16.80 7.69
N HIS A 451 8.32 16.30 6.46
CA HIS A 451 7.37 15.30 6.01
C HIS A 451 8.05 14.34 5.02
N HIS A 452 7.70 14.35 3.74
CA HIS A 452 8.43 13.57 2.74
C HIS A 452 9.84 14.13 2.54
N LEU A 453 10.81 13.24 2.37
CA LEU A 453 12.20 13.59 2.14
C LEU A 453 12.75 12.84 0.93
N ASN A 454 13.64 13.48 0.18
CA ASN A 454 14.33 12.85 -0.96
C ASN A 454 15.75 13.40 -1.10
N PHE A 455 16.68 12.53 -1.47
CA PHE A 455 18.04 12.92 -1.81
C PHE A 455 18.12 13.54 -3.21
N GLY A 456 18.85 14.65 -3.31
CA GLY A 456 19.28 15.26 -4.57
C GLY A 456 20.38 14.45 -5.26
N TYR A 457 20.75 14.87 -6.46
CA TYR A 457 21.79 14.23 -7.28
C TYR A 457 23.11 15.02 -7.26
N ASP A 458 23.32 15.82 -6.21
CA ASP A 458 24.50 16.65 -5.99
C ASP A 458 25.59 15.96 -5.14
N ALA A 459 26.80 16.53 -5.15
CA ALA A 459 27.98 16.02 -4.45
C ALA A 459 27.83 16.00 -2.92
N ASP A 460 26.90 16.78 -2.39
CA ASP A 460 26.66 16.93 -0.96
C ASP A 460 25.62 15.95 -0.42
N ASN A 461 25.02 15.14 -1.31
CA ASN A 461 23.88 14.28 -0.99
C ASN A 461 22.81 15.09 -0.25
N THR A 462 22.45 16.25 -0.80
CA THR A 462 21.49 17.14 -0.17
C THR A 462 20.14 16.43 0.00
N LEU A 463 19.67 16.36 1.24
CA LEU A 463 18.36 15.83 1.58
C LEU A 463 17.35 16.98 1.57
N TYR A 464 16.43 16.98 0.61
CA TYR A 464 15.36 17.97 0.52
C TYR A 464 14.12 17.46 1.24
N LEU A 465 13.46 18.36 1.98
CA LEU A 465 12.35 18.00 2.86
C LEU A 465 11.13 18.85 2.55
N ALA A 466 10.02 18.16 2.30
CA ALA A 466 8.69 18.74 2.29
C ALA A 466 8.27 19.10 3.72
N ASN A 467 7.39 20.09 3.85
CA ASN A 467 6.71 20.41 5.09
C ASN A 467 5.23 20.62 4.82
N ASN A 468 4.43 19.59 5.11
CA ASN A 468 2.99 19.64 4.89
C ASN A 468 2.37 20.71 5.80
N GLY A 469 1.78 21.74 5.22
CA GLY A 469 1.22 22.89 5.97
C GLY A 469 2.23 23.92 6.48
N GLY A 470 3.52 23.81 6.15
CA GLY A 470 4.53 24.83 6.47
C GLY A 470 4.87 25.72 5.24
N PRO A 471 4.98 27.06 5.38
CA PRO A 471 5.23 27.98 4.27
C PRO A 471 6.68 27.99 3.73
N GLN A 472 7.46 26.94 3.99
CA GLN A 472 8.89 26.87 3.67
C GLN A 472 9.28 25.51 3.10
N VAL A 473 10.35 25.51 2.31
CA VAL A 473 11.11 24.31 1.95
C VAL A 473 12.43 24.32 2.72
N GLY A 474 12.86 23.14 3.16
CA GLY A 474 14.10 22.96 3.89
C GLY A 474 14.97 21.86 3.29
N TRP A 475 16.26 21.92 3.57
CA TRP A 475 17.24 20.94 3.11
C TRP A 475 18.35 20.72 4.14
N VAL A 476 18.98 19.55 4.06
CA VAL A 476 20.13 19.15 4.87
C VAL A 476 21.24 18.67 3.93
N ASN A 477 22.39 19.32 3.98
CA ASN A 477 23.63 18.84 3.39
C ASN A 477 24.18 17.68 4.24
N THR A 478 23.86 16.45 3.84
CA THR A 478 24.16 15.28 4.66
C THR A 478 25.65 15.01 4.76
N ARG A 479 26.44 15.32 3.72
CA ARG A 479 27.91 15.24 3.77
C ARG A 479 28.47 16.15 4.86
N VAL A 480 28.09 17.44 4.86
CA VAL A 480 28.56 18.40 5.88
C VAL A 480 28.14 17.95 7.28
N PHE A 481 26.92 17.45 7.46
CA PHE A 481 26.48 16.91 8.76
C PHE A 481 27.34 15.73 9.21
N LEU A 482 27.58 14.75 8.34
CA LEU A 482 28.37 13.57 8.65
C LEU A 482 29.84 13.89 8.95
N GLU A 483 30.41 14.90 8.29
CA GLU A 483 31.80 15.35 8.53
C GLU A 483 31.96 16.14 9.83
N THR A 484 30.95 16.91 10.23
CA THR A 484 31.11 17.92 11.29
C THR A 484 30.26 17.68 12.55
N GLY A 485 29.17 16.92 12.43
CA GLY A 485 28.13 16.81 13.45
C GLY A 485 27.32 18.10 13.68
N ASP A 486 27.59 19.17 12.93
CA ASP A 486 27.00 20.48 13.14
C ASP A 486 25.68 20.62 12.36
N SER A 487 24.57 20.57 13.09
CA SER A 487 23.23 20.75 12.51
C SER A 487 23.01 22.15 11.95
N ALA A 488 23.57 23.21 12.56
CA ALA A 488 23.37 24.58 12.09
C ALA A 488 24.10 24.81 10.77
N LYS A 489 25.32 24.30 10.64
CA LYS A 489 26.10 24.40 9.41
C LYS A 489 25.54 23.56 8.26
N ALA A 490 24.95 22.42 8.57
CA ALA A 490 24.52 21.44 7.58
C ALA A 490 23.12 21.71 6.99
N GLN A 491 22.37 22.70 7.45
CA GLN A 491 20.98 22.88 7.03
C GLN A 491 20.72 24.25 6.39
N GLY A 492 19.64 24.32 5.64
CA GLY A 492 19.08 25.57 5.14
C GLY A 492 17.58 25.45 4.93
N TRP A 493 16.90 26.59 4.93
CA TRP A 493 15.50 26.70 4.56
C TRP A 493 15.20 28.05 3.94
N THR A 494 14.08 28.15 3.24
CA THR A 494 13.59 29.40 2.68
C THR A 494 12.08 29.37 2.51
N ALA A 495 11.45 30.54 2.60
CA ALA A 495 10.05 30.70 2.23
C ALA A 495 9.86 30.59 0.72
N PHE A 496 8.72 30.03 0.31
CA PHE A 496 8.31 30.06 -1.10
C PHE A 496 8.07 31.49 -1.55
N VAL A 497 8.76 31.91 -2.61
CA VAL A 497 8.51 33.18 -3.27
C VAL A 497 8.40 32.97 -4.77
N VAL A 498 7.63 33.84 -5.40
CA VAL A 498 7.66 34.07 -6.84
C VAL A 498 8.57 35.26 -7.10
N ASP A 499 9.53 35.07 -8.00
CA ASP A 499 10.32 36.15 -8.60
C ASP A 499 9.39 36.97 -9.51
N THR A 500 8.72 37.96 -8.93
CA THR A 500 7.70 38.76 -9.63
C THR A 500 8.31 39.62 -10.73
N ASN A 501 9.56 40.07 -10.54
CA ASN A 501 10.23 40.98 -11.46
C ASN A 501 11.05 40.23 -12.54
N GLY A 502 11.23 38.92 -12.39
CA GLY A 502 11.87 38.02 -13.36
C GLY A 502 13.38 38.20 -13.46
N ASN A 503 14.05 38.75 -12.43
CA ASN A 503 15.47 39.05 -12.47
C ASN A 503 16.38 37.85 -12.12
N GLY A 504 15.79 36.72 -11.74
CA GLY A 504 16.48 35.48 -11.39
C GLY A 504 17.21 35.52 -10.04
N LYS A 505 16.88 36.47 -9.16
CA LYS A 505 17.51 36.65 -7.85
C LYS A 505 16.44 36.68 -6.75
N ARG A 506 16.86 36.31 -5.54
CA ARG A 506 16.02 36.44 -4.35
C ARG A 506 16.05 37.88 -3.87
N ASP A 507 14.93 38.58 -4.02
CA ASP A 507 14.76 39.95 -3.55
C ASP A 507 14.04 40.01 -2.19
N ALA A 508 13.91 41.23 -1.65
CA ALA A 508 12.94 41.48 -0.60
C ALA A 508 11.54 41.13 -1.12
N TYR A 509 10.71 40.48 -0.30
CA TYR A 509 9.37 40.05 -0.70
C TYR A 509 8.26 40.76 0.07
N VAL A 510 7.08 40.82 -0.54
CA VAL A 510 5.83 41.19 0.15
C VAL A 510 5.13 39.93 0.70
N GLU A 511 4.42 40.08 1.82
CA GLU A 511 3.70 38.99 2.49
C GLU A 511 2.51 38.47 1.65
N PRO A 512 2.01 37.22 1.87
CA PRO A 512 0.97 36.60 1.05
C PRO A 512 -0.31 37.44 0.90
N ASN A 513 -0.70 38.17 1.96
CA ASN A 513 -1.92 39.00 1.97
C ASN A 513 -1.71 40.43 1.46
N ALA A 514 -0.46 40.85 1.19
CA ALA A 514 -0.17 42.18 0.64
C ALA A 514 -0.42 42.24 -0.87
N GLU A 515 -0.64 43.42 -1.43
CA GLU A 515 -0.65 43.60 -2.89
C GLU A 515 0.71 43.26 -3.50
N VAL A 516 0.71 42.87 -4.78
CA VAL A 516 1.94 42.60 -5.52
C VAL A 516 2.69 43.92 -5.74
N ASP A 517 3.97 43.95 -5.36
CA ASP A 517 4.89 45.05 -5.66
C ASP A 517 5.83 44.60 -6.80
N PRO A 518 5.76 45.20 -8.00
CA PRO A 518 6.58 44.81 -9.15
C PRO A 518 8.09 44.93 -8.94
N THR A 519 8.54 45.60 -7.88
CA THR A 519 9.96 45.73 -7.52
C THR A 519 10.44 44.67 -6.54
N LYS A 520 9.54 43.77 -6.09
CA LYS A 520 9.79 42.80 -5.03
C LYS A 520 9.27 41.41 -5.39
N ASP A 521 9.81 40.42 -4.71
CA ASP A 521 9.29 39.06 -4.74
C ASP A 521 7.93 38.96 -4.03
N LYS A 522 7.15 37.93 -4.34
CA LYS A 522 5.87 37.65 -3.67
C LYS A 522 5.96 36.36 -2.86
N ARG A 523 5.81 36.42 -1.54
CA ARG A 523 5.74 35.22 -0.70
C ARG A 523 4.43 34.47 -0.93
N LEU A 524 4.53 33.15 -1.02
CA LEU A 524 3.38 32.24 -1.08
C LEU A 524 3.18 31.56 0.27
N ASN A 525 1.91 31.36 0.64
CA ASN A 525 1.56 30.51 1.78
C ASN A 525 1.30 29.09 1.28
N LEU A 526 2.37 28.43 0.86
CA LEU A 526 2.35 27.10 0.22
C LEU A 526 3.12 26.11 1.08
N GLY A 527 2.58 24.91 1.29
CA GLY A 527 3.31 23.80 1.90
C GLY A 527 3.36 22.61 0.96
N PHE A 528 4.54 21.98 0.84
CA PHE A 528 4.69 20.76 0.06
C PHE A 528 4.29 19.55 0.90
N TYR A 529 3.46 18.68 0.33
CA TYR A 529 3.20 17.33 0.81
C TYR A 529 4.32 16.39 0.33
N GLY A 530 4.42 16.18 -0.99
CA GLY A 530 5.50 15.42 -1.62
C GLY A 530 6.62 16.34 -2.10
N ILE A 531 7.84 15.79 -2.23
CA ILE A 531 9.00 16.49 -2.79
C ILE A 531 9.77 15.57 -3.72
N SER A 532 10.28 16.09 -4.83
CA SER A 532 11.06 15.35 -5.83
C SER A 532 12.12 16.25 -6.44
N ILE A 533 13.21 15.65 -6.92
CA ILE A 533 14.36 16.36 -7.47
C ILE A 533 14.56 15.87 -8.90
N ASN A 534 14.65 16.81 -9.84
CA ASN A 534 15.00 16.50 -11.21
C ASN A 534 16.50 16.16 -11.30
N PRO A 535 16.88 14.95 -11.74
CA PRO A 535 18.28 14.57 -11.87
C PRO A 535 19.04 15.32 -12.96
N VAL A 536 18.34 15.97 -13.90
CA VAL A 536 18.96 16.64 -15.05
C VAL A 536 19.48 18.03 -14.70
N ASP A 537 18.69 18.80 -13.97
CA ASP A 537 18.95 20.22 -13.69
C ASP A 537 18.92 20.58 -12.20
N GLY A 538 18.61 19.63 -11.32
CA GLY A 538 18.53 19.86 -9.87
C GLY A 538 17.28 20.62 -9.41
N THR A 539 16.31 20.88 -10.29
CA THR A 539 15.06 21.56 -9.90
C THR A 539 14.27 20.75 -8.88
N ILE A 540 13.70 21.45 -7.90
CA ILE A 540 12.93 20.86 -6.80
C ILE A 540 11.45 21.03 -7.10
N TRP A 541 10.75 19.91 -7.21
CA TRP A 541 9.32 19.83 -7.46
C TRP A 541 8.60 19.42 -6.18
N GLY A 542 7.45 20.04 -5.92
CA GLY A 542 6.60 19.66 -4.81
C GLY A 542 5.13 19.57 -5.21
N SER A 543 4.39 18.72 -4.52
CA SER A 543 2.93 18.64 -4.62
C SER A 543 2.29 19.27 -3.39
N ASN A 544 1.13 19.89 -3.55
CA ASN A 544 0.31 20.36 -2.43
C ASN A 544 -1.07 19.73 -2.55
N THR A 545 -1.62 19.27 -1.42
CA THR A 545 -2.97 18.70 -1.31
C THR A 545 -4.06 19.78 -1.18
N SER A 546 -3.67 21.03 -0.92
CA SER A 546 -4.55 22.19 -0.84
C SER A 546 -4.45 23.01 -2.13
N GLY A 547 -5.24 22.66 -3.13
CA GLY A 547 -5.45 23.42 -4.37
C GLY A 547 -6.78 24.15 -4.35
#